data_AF-A0A932X7X9-F1
#
_entry.id   AF-A0A932X7X9-F1
#
_cell.length_a   1.000
_cell.length_b   1.000
_cell.length_c   1.000
_cell.angle_alpha   90.00
_cell.angle_beta   90.00
_cell.angle_gamma   90.00
#
_symmetry.space_group_name_H-M   'P 1'
#
loop_
_entity.id
_entity.type
_entity.pdbx_description
1 polymer ?
#
loop_
_entity_poly.entity_id
_entity_poly.type
_entity_poly.pdbx_seq_one_letter_code
_entity_poly.pdbx_strand_id
1 'polypeptide(L)' 'PQRIREVNREVEAFGAKVIAQYAVLGPYDFVNIVEAPDNETIARVSLALGARGTVHIITLPTVSLEALHG' A
#
# COMPACT_ATOMS: atom_id res chain seq x y z
N PRO A 1 -5.51 -6.39 14.30
CA PRO A 1 -4.60 -5.30 14.78
C PRO A 1 -3.10 -5.55 14.54
N GLN A 2 -2.58 -6.77 14.80
CA GLN A 2 -1.14 -7.07 14.63
C GLN A 2 -0.67 -6.97 13.17
N ARG A 3 -1.48 -7.44 12.20
CA ARG A 3 -1.18 -7.39 10.75
C ARG A 3 -0.88 -5.98 10.23
N ILE A 4 -1.67 -5.00 10.66
CA ILE A 4 -1.50 -3.58 10.29
C ILE A 4 -0.10 -3.07 10.73
N ARG A 5 0.37 -3.48 11.91
CA ARG A 5 1.70 -3.09 12.40
C ARG A 5 2.83 -3.77 11.63
N GLU A 6 2.61 -4.98 11.12
CA GLU A 6 3.56 -5.66 10.24
C GLU A 6 3.66 -4.95 8.88
N VAL A 7 2.51 -4.58 8.29
CA VAL A 7 2.46 -3.82 7.04
C VAL A 7 3.26 -2.52 7.15
N ASN A 8 3.09 -1.76 8.24
CA ASN A 8 3.82 -0.50 8.41
C ASN A 8 5.34 -0.71 8.43
N ARG A 9 5.82 -1.72 9.17
CA ARG A 9 7.27 -2.01 9.22
C ARG A 9 7.83 -2.43 7.87
N GLU A 10 7.09 -3.21 7.09
CA GLU A 10 7.55 -3.62 5.76
C GLU A 10 7.56 -2.46 4.79
N VAL A 11 6.48 -1.67 4.75
CA VAL A 11 6.40 -0.46 3.92
C VAL A 11 7.59 0.46 4.21
N GLU A 12 7.88 0.70 5.50
CA GLU A 12 9.02 1.51 5.95
C GLU A 12 10.38 0.88 5.59
N ALA A 13 10.52 -0.45 5.69
CA ALA A 13 11.76 -1.16 5.34
C ALA A 13 12.11 -1.04 3.85
N PHE A 14 11.11 -0.81 2.98
CA PHE A 14 11.32 -0.57 1.55
C PHE A 14 11.45 0.92 1.20
N GLY A 15 11.47 1.82 2.18
CA GLY A 15 11.59 3.27 1.96
C GLY A 15 10.28 3.94 1.55
N ALA A 16 9.14 3.26 1.73
CA ALA A 16 7.82 3.83 1.58
C ALA A 16 7.25 4.25 2.94
N LYS A 17 6.22 5.09 2.94
CA LYS A 17 5.58 5.61 4.14
C LYS A 17 4.08 5.38 4.09
N VAL A 18 3.50 4.91 5.19
CA VAL A 18 2.05 4.84 5.33
C VAL A 18 1.52 6.22 5.73
N ILE A 19 0.64 6.77 4.90
CA ILE A 19 0.00 8.09 5.12
C ILE A 19 -1.30 7.91 5.90
N ALA A 20 -2.10 6.92 5.52
CA ALA A 20 -3.36 6.61 6.18
C ALA A 20 -3.77 5.14 5.97
N GLN A 21 -4.55 4.62 6.91
CA GLN A 21 -5.11 3.26 6.84
C GLN A 21 -6.56 3.27 7.29
N TYR A 22 -7.40 2.55 6.56
CA TYR A 22 -8.83 2.46 6.83
C TYR A 22 -9.26 1.00 6.76
N ALA A 23 -10.03 0.56 7.75
CA ALA A 23 -10.87 -0.62 7.58
C ALA A 23 -12.10 -0.20 6.78
N VAL A 24 -12.48 -0.98 5.76
CA VAL A 24 -13.61 -0.65 4.90
C VAL A 24 -14.63 -1.78 4.92
N LEU A 25 -15.90 -1.42 4.81
CA LEU A 25 -17.02 -2.38 4.76
C LEU A 25 -17.42 -2.57 3.31
N GLY A 26 -16.64 -3.37 2.58
CA GLY A 26 -16.81 -3.59 1.16
C GLY A 26 -16.10 -4.87 0.69
N PRO A 27 -15.75 -4.97 -0.60
CA PRO A 27 -15.10 -6.17 -1.14
C PRO A 27 -13.65 -6.36 -0.66
N TYR A 28 -13.10 -5.37 0.04
CA TYR A 28 -11.77 -5.40 0.63
C TYR A 28 -11.89 -5.16 2.14
N ASP A 29 -10.96 -5.71 2.92
CA ASP A 29 -10.92 -5.48 4.36
C ASP A 29 -10.27 -4.13 4.72
N PHE A 30 -9.27 -3.71 3.94
CA PHE A 30 -8.44 -2.55 4.23
C PHE A 30 -8.06 -1.74 2.99
N VAL A 31 -7.94 -0.42 3.17
CA VAL A 31 -7.33 0.51 2.20
C VAL A 31 -6.16 1.21 2.88
N ASN A 32 -5.01 1.22 2.21
CA ASN A 32 -3.80 1.88 2.69
C ASN A 32 -3.41 2.96 1.68
N ILE A 33 -3.22 4.18 2.15
CA ILE A 33 -2.60 5.26 1.38
C ILE A 33 -1.13 5.26 1.74
N VAL A 34 -0.27 5.06 0.74
CA VAL A 34 1.17 5.00 0.93
C VAL A 34 1.87 5.95 -0.03
N GLU A 35 2.97 6.52 0.44
CA GLU A 35 3.86 7.37 -0.35
C GLU A 35 5.17 6.61 -0.56
N ALA A 36 5.68 6.63 -1.79
CA ALA A 36 6.92 5.98 -2.17
C ALA A 36 7.60 6.79 -3.28
N PRO A 37 8.93 6.69 -3.43
CA PRO A 37 9.66 7.42 -4.46
C PRO A 37 9.25 6.99 -5.88
N ASP A 38 8.83 5.74 -6.06
CA ASP A 38 8.45 5.17 -7.37
C ASP A 38 7.51 3.96 -7.23
N ASN A 39 6.91 3.56 -8.37
CA ASN A 39 6.03 2.40 -8.46
C ASN A 39 6.77 1.06 -8.20
N GLU A 40 8.06 0.99 -8.50
CA GLU A 40 8.86 -0.23 -8.30
C GLU A 40 9.00 -0.54 -6.81
N THR A 41 9.14 0.49 -5.98
CA THR A 41 9.18 0.40 -4.53
C THR A 41 7.89 -0.21 -3.98
N ILE A 42 6.73 0.22 -4.46
CA ILE A 42 5.45 -0.38 -4.06
C ILE A 42 5.31 -1.80 -4.61
N ALA A 43 5.77 -2.08 -5.82
CA ALA A 43 5.73 -3.45 -6.36
C ALA A 43 6.53 -4.43 -5.47
N ARG A 44 7.71 -4.04 -4.98
CA ARG A 44 8.51 -4.84 -4.04
C ARG A 44 7.78 -5.06 -2.71
N VAL A 45 7.14 -4.02 -2.17
CA VAL A 45 6.30 -4.12 -0.97
C VAL A 45 5.14 -5.10 -1.18
N SER A 46 4.42 -4.98 -2.30
CA SER A 46 3.29 -5.86 -2.64
C SER A 46 3.72 -7.32 -2.76
N LEU A 47 4.89 -7.58 -3.37
CA LEU A 47 5.47 -8.93 -3.47
C LEU A 47 5.84 -9.49 -2.10
N ALA A 48 6.50 -8.69 -1.25
CA ALA A 48 6.91 -9.12 0.09
C ALA A 48 5.71 -9.48 0.98
N LEU A 49 4.69 -8.63 0.98
CA LEU A 49 3.46 -8.86 1.73
C LEU A 49 2.65 -10.05 1.18
N GLY A 50 2.57 -10.18 -0.16
CA GLY A 50 1.87 -11.28 -0.82
C GLY A 50 2.52 -12.64 -0.61
N ALA A 51 3.86 -12.70 -0.54
CA ALA A 51 4.62 -13.93 -0.31
C ALA A 51 4.30 -14.61 1.03
N ARG A 52 3.73 -13.88 1.99
CA ARG A 52 3.29 -14.43 3.30
C ARG A 52 1.94 -15.17 3.23
N GLY A 53 1.37 -15.33 2.03
CA GLY A 53 0.34 -16.34 1.73
C GLY A 53 -1.05 -16.10 2.32
N THR A 54 -1.34 -14.90 2.80
CA THR A 54 -2.58 -14.61 3.55
C THR A 54 -3.21 -13.26 3.22
N VAL A 55 -2.63 -12.53 2.27
CA VAL A 55 -3.10 -11.21 1.87
C VAL A 55 -3.10 -11.13 0.35
N HIS A 56 -4.23 -10.73 -0.21
CA HIS A 56 -4.34 -10.36 -1.61
C HIS A 56 -4.26 -8.84 -1.71
N ILE A 57 -3.32 -8.35 -2.50
CA ILE A 57 -3.04 -6.91 -2.63
C ILE A 57 -3.35 -6.48 -4.04
N ILE A 58 -4.08 -5.37 -4.15
CA ILE A 58 -4.23 -4.63 -5.39
C ILE A 58 -3.57 -3.27 -5.17
N THR A 59 -2.60 -2.95 -6.03
CA THR A 59 -1.91 -1.66 -6.03
C THR A 59 -2.56 -0.75 -7.06
N LEU A 60 -2.92 0.46 -6.64
CA LEU A 60 -3.52 1.48 -7.48
C LEU A 60 -2.63 2.73 -7.46
N PRO A 61 -1.73 2.91 -8.45
CA PRO A 61 -0.96 4.14 -8.58
C PRO A 61 -1.90 5.34 -8.73
N THR A 62 -1.65 6.39 -7.97
CA THR A 62 -2.44 7.63 -8.04
C THR A 62 -1.83 8.57 -9.07
N VAL A 63 -2.69 9.26 -9.81
CA VAL A 63 -2.32 10.40 -10.64
C VAL A 63 -3.01 11.62 -10.02
N SER A 64 -2.27 12.72 -9.84
CA SER A 64 -2.87 13.94 -9.29
C SER A 64 -3.92 14.49 -10.25
N LEU A 65 -4.98 15.08 -9.71
CA LEU A 65 -6.01 15.73 -10.53
C LEU A 65 -5.44 16.88 -11.35
N GLU A 66 -4.40 17.55 -10.85
CA GLU A 66 -3.68 18.60 -11.59
C GLU A 66 -3.02 18.05 -12.84
N ALA A 67 -2.39 16.87 -12.77
CA ALA A 67 -1.75 16.23 -13.92
C ALA A 67 -2.76 15.71 -14.97
N LEU A 68 -4.02 15.49 -14.60
CA LEU A 68 -5.08 15.02 -15.50
C LEU A 68 -5.78 16.16 -16.28
N HIS A 69 -5.71 17.40 -15.79
CA HIS A 69 -6.34 18.56 -16.43
C HIS A 69 -5.34 19.47 -17.18
N GLY A 70 -4.14 18.96 -17.45
CA GLY A 70 -3.09 19.65 -18.23
C GLY A 70 -3.41 19.71 -19.72
#